data_AF-A0A847B4V6-F1
#
_entry.id   AF-A0A847B4V6-F1
#
_cell.length_a   1.000
_cell.length_b   1.000
_cell.length_c   1.000
_cell.angle_alpha   90.00
_cell.angle_beta   90.00
_cell.angle_gamma   90.00
#
_symmetry.space_group_name_H-M   'P 1'
#
loop_
_entity.id
_entity.type
_entity.pdbx_description
1 polymer ?
#
loop_
_entity_poly.entity_id
_entity_poly.type
_entity_poly.pdbx_seq_one_letter_code
_entity_poly.pdbx_strand_id
1 'polypeptide(L)'
;IAREFLKALGIFAYEQDGFEGDDIAGTVALMAEKAGYKVLIYTSDLDFLQLVNDNIHVNIIKKGLSNVTTMTPKLVEETYGFTPSQIVDYKGLRGDSSDNLPGIKGVGPKTAAKLLKQYGTFDNIIKNAAQIDGKIGEAIRTHEDIGKLSRDLAIIRTDVDLPFTIDEMIYHGYEFQNISSFSQTYGLKQFITRVAPKWKISELSNIDIPIKVVTSLKGVDCGRKIGLALDYIDDNYTLGAIYGMAIYNGDTSFYITLANLKKDPFTLKILKDKDIEKYCFDYKAIKVALSKNDIAIAGLKFDLLIASYLLDSSIKNDVQAVMNIHGIDLDGGIETISLFETEDSSKSGKIAFYSLRLAKKISDELKKMALYELFESLEIPLVDTLADMEIEGFPLDRKILDEFGENYQAKITDISNEIFEMVDAKFNLASPKQLGDILFNKLGLSSNRKLSTAVDSLKEIQDEHPVIEKVLEYRKYFKILTTYVEGLKNHIYPNGKIHPKFNQALTTTGRLSSSDPNIQNISVRDEEGRAIRKAFYYPDHQYEILSFD
;
A
#
# COMPACT_ATOMS: atom_id res chain seq x y z
N ILE A 1 -9.06 0.88 21.67
CA ILE A 1 -9.03 1.14 20.20
C ILE A 1 -8.83 2.61 19.83
N ALA A 2 -9.83 3.52 19.90
CA ALA A 2 -9.68 4.89 19.37
C ALA A 2 -8.56 5.69 20.05
N ARG A 3 -8.45 5.63 21.39
CA ARG A 3 -7.34 6.26 22.13
C ARG A 3 -5.96 5.72 21.72
N GLU A 4 -5.85 4.39 21.63
CA GLU A 4 -4.62 3.74 21.19
C GLU A 4 -4.27 4.08 19.73
N PHE A 5 -5.28 4.28 18.89
CA PHE A 5 -5.10 4.67 17.51
C PHE A 5 -4.54 6.09 17.39
N LEU A 6 -5.14 7.06 18.11
CA LEU A 6 -4.63 8.43 18.17
C LEU A 6 -3.18 8.45 18.68
N LYS A 7 -2.90 7.70 19.75
CA LYS A 7 -1.55 7.53 20.29
C LYS A 7 -0.58 6.94 19.27
N ALA A 8 -0.98 5.89 18.55
CA ALA A 8 -0.14 5.26 17.53
C ALA A 8 0.16 6.21 16.36
N LEU A 9 -0.78 7.10 16.03
CA LEU A 9 -0.60 8.16 15.04
C LEU A 9 0.16 9.37 15.59
N GLY A 10 0.49 9.45 16.88
CA GLY A 10 1.09 10.67 17.46
C GLY A 10 0.14 11.86 17.48
N ILE A 11 -1.18 11.63 17.47
CA ILE A 11 -2.19 12.69 17.59
C ILE A 11 -2.45 12.95 19.08
N PHE A 12 -2.34 14.22 19.47
CA PHE A 12 -2.65 14.67 20.82
C PHE A 12 -4.13 14.38 21.15
N ALA A 13 -4.36 13.73 22.29
CA ALA A 13 -5.69 13.40 22.79
C ALA A 13 -5.75 13.68 24.29
N TYR A 14 -6.83 14.29 24.75
CA TYR A 14 -7.02 14.69 26.14
C TYR A 14 -8.44 14.35 26.60
N GLU A 15 -8.55 13.99 27.87
CA GLU A 15 -9.82 13.75 28.57
C GLU A 15 -9.69 14.18 30.03
N GLN A 16 -10.78 14.68 30.60
CA GLN A 16 -10.82 15.19 31.96
C GLN A 16 -12.18 14.87 32.60
N ASP A 17 -12.14 14.31 33.80
CA ASP A 17 -13.36 14.01 34.55
C ASP A 17 -14.09 15.30 34.96
N GLY A 18 -15.42 15.27 34.86
CA GLY A 18 -16.29 16.39 35.26
C GLY A 18 -16.55 17.44 34.19
N PHE A 19 -16.03 17.25 32.98
CA PHE A 19 -16.30 18.10 31.81
C PHE A 19 -16.69 17.24 30.62
N GLU A 20 -17.55 17.78 29.76
CA GLU A 20 -17.91 17.11 28.52
C GLU A 20 -16.83 17.34 27.44
N GLY A 21 -16.82 16.50 26.41
CA GLY A 21 -15.82 16.58 25.35
C GLY A 21 -15.93 17.86 24.51
N ASP A 22 -17.13 18.42 24.42
CA ASP A 22 -17.44 19.71 23.80
C ASP A 22 -16.94 20.90 24.62
N ASP A 23 -17.00 20.85 25.95
CA ASP A 23 -16.41 21.87 26.84
C ASP A 23 -14.89 21.96 26.63
N ILE A 24 -14.23 20.80 26.61
CA ILE A 24 -12.78 20.71 26.37
C ILE A 24 -12.46 21.23 24.96
N ALA A 25 -13.17 20.75 23.94
CA ALA A 25 -12.93 21.14 22.56
C ALA A 25 -13.23 22.64 22.32
N GLY A 26 -14.27 23.19 22.95
CA GLY A 26 -14.62 24.60 22.88
C GLY A 26 -13.59 25.50 23.54
N THR A 27 -13.09 25.08 24.71
CA THR A 27 -11.98 25.77 25.40
C THR A 27 -10.71 25.77 24.54
N VAL A 28 -10.34 24.62 23.97
CA VAL A 28 -9.19 24.50 23.05
C VAL A 28 -9.36 25.37 21.81
N ALA A 29 -10.57 25.43 21.23
CA ALA A 29 -10.84 26.24 20.05
C ALA A 29 -10.61 27.74 20.32
N LEU A 30 -11.12 28.27 21.44
CA LEU A 30 -10.86 29.66 21.82
C LEU A 30 -9.39 29.90 22.18
N MET A 31 -8.73 28.93 22.82
CA MET A 31 -7.31 29.01 23.15
C MET A 31 -6.45 29.10 21.87
N ALA A 32 -6.75 28.30 20.86
CA ALA A 32 -6.08 28.29 19.57
C ALA A 32 -6.35 29.59 18.77
N GLU A 33 -7.60 30.07 18.75
CA GLU A 33 -7.93 31.35 18.14
C GLU A 33 -7.15 32.51 18.76
N LYS A 34 -7.09 32.58 20.10
CA LYS A 34 -6.31 33.60 20.82
C LYS A 34 -4.81 33.54 20.50
N ALA A 35 -4.30 32.35 20.19
CA ALA A 35 -2.93 32.14 19.73
C ALA A 35 -2.73 32.45 18.23
N GLY A 36 -3.76 32.91 17.51
CA GLY A 36 -3.69 33.34 16.12
C GLY A 36 -3.93 32.22 15.08
N TYR A 37 -4.41 31.06 15.51
CA TYR A 37 -4.70 29.95 14.61
C TYR A 37 -6.11 30.05 14.01
N LYS A 38 -6.26 29.52 12.79
CA LYS A 38 -7.57 29.19 12.23
C LYS A 38 -7.96 27.80 12.72
N VAL A 39 -9.13 27.70 13.34
CA VAL A 39 -9.63 26.47 13.96
C VAL A 39 -10.69 25.85 13.09
N LEU A 40 -10.53 24.56 12.80
CA LEU A 40 -11.50 23.75 12.08
C LEU A 40 -11.99 22.63 12.99
N ILE A 41 -13.23 22.74 13.48
CA ILE A 41 -13.85 21.73 14.32
C ILE A 41 -14.58 20.74 13.41
N TYR A 42 -14.37 19.44 13.59
CA TYR A 42 -15.06 18.39 12.83
C TYR A 42 -15.99 17.62 13.75
N THR A 43 -17.30 17.74 13.53
CA THR A 43 -18.31 17.13 14.41
C THR A 43 -19.62 16.91 13.66
N SER A 44 -20.47 16.01 14.16
CA SER A 44 -21.88 15.93 13.76
C SER A 44 -22.81 16.76 14.64
N ASP A 45 -22.28 17.25 15.76
CA ASP A 45 -23.01 18.00 16.76
C ASP A 45 -23.17 19.47 16.34
N LEU A 46 -24.39 19.98 16.44
CA LEU A 46 -24.71 21.35 16.04
C LEU A 46 -24.34 22.36 17.13
N ASP A 47 -23.96 21.91 18.32
CA ASP A 47 -23.78 22.79 19.48
C ASP A 47 -22.54 23.65 19.33
N PHE A 48 -21.54 23.08 18.66
CA PHE A 48 -20.33 23.78 18.25
C PHE A 48 -20.58 24.97 17.33
N LEU A 49 -21.76 25.07 16.68
CA LEU A 49 -22.08 26.26 15.89
C LEU A 49 -22.09 27.53 16.75
N GLN A 50 -22.23 27.44 18.09
CA GLN A 50 -22.12 28.58 19.00
C GLN A 50 -20.71 29.21 19.01
N LEU A 51 -19.69 28.45 18.61
CA LEU A 51 -18.30 28.89 18.58
C LEU A 51 -17.89 29.49 17.22
N VAL A 52 -18.75 29.43 16.21
CA VAL A 52 -18.41 29.85 14.84
C VAL A 52 -18.18 31.36 14.77
N ASN A 53 -16.99 31.73 14.29
CA ASN A 53 -16.59 33.12 14.05
C ASN A 53 -15.66 33.20 12.81
N ASP A 54 -14.95 34.31 12.62
CA ASP A 54 -14.07 34.50 11.46
C ASP A 54 -12.82 33.58 11.45
N ASN A 55 -12.41 33.08 12.62
CA ASN A 55 -11.25 32.20 12.78
C ASN A 55 -11.63 30.75 13.15
N ILE A 56 -12.83 30.53 13.67
CA ILE A 56 -13.34 29.21 14.09
C ILE A 56 -14.48 28.82 13.14
N HIS A 57 -14.25 27.77 12.36
CA HIS A 57 -15.28 27.17 11.50
C HIS A 57 -15.63 25.76 11.96
N VAL A 58 -16.89 25.38 11.79
CA VAL A 58 -17.38 24.05 12.15
C VAL A 58 -17.75 23.27 10.90
N ASN A 59 -17.10 22.12 10.72
CA ASN A 59 -17.31 21.19 9.63
C ASN A 59 -18.32 20.11 10.06
N ILE A 60 -19.59 20.29 9.66
CA ILE A 60 -20.67 19.35 10.01
C ILE A 60 -20.59 18.09 9.14
N ILE A 61 -20.48 16.93 9.80
CA ILE A 61 -20.37 15.61 9.18
C ILE A 61 -21.75 14.93 9.17
N LYS A 62 -22.41 14.86 7.99
CA LYS A 62 -23.74 14.23 7.87
C LYS A 62 -23.70 12.72 7.64
N LYS A 63 -22.75 12.23 6.83
CA LYS A 63 -22.60 10.81 6.50
C LYS A 63 -21.17 10.49 6.10
N GLY A 64 -20.30 10.28 7.09
CA GLY A 64 -18.87 10.11 6.87
C GLY A 64 -18.20 11.37 6.29
N LEU A 65 -16.90 11.29 6.03
CA LEU A 65 -16.08 12.43 5.59
C LEU A 65 -16.30 12.87 4.13
N SER A 66 -17.20 12.22 3.38
CA SER A 66 -17.50 12.56 1.99
C SER A 66 -18.53 13.68 1.83
N ASN A 67 -19.27 14.02 2.89
CA ASN A 67 -20.28 15.07 2.87
C ASN A 67 -20.11 15.97 4.11
N VAL A 68 -19.12 16.85 4.00
CA VAL A 68 -18.73 17.82 5.02
C VAL A 68 -19.18 19.21 4.58
N THR A 69 -19.91 19.92 5.43
CA THR A 69 -20.30 21.32 5.20
C THR A 69 -19.57 22.21 6.20
N THR A 70 -18.72 23.11 5.70
CA THR A 70 -18.00 24.10 6.52
C THR A 70 -18.92 25.28 6.84
N MET A 71 -19.33 25.38 8.09
CA MET A 71 -20.18 26.43 8.62
C MET A 71 -19.34 27.64 9.01
N THR A 72 -19.50 28.71 8.24
CA THR A 72 -19.01 30.07 8.55
C THR A 72 -20.14 30.90 9.16
N PRO A 73 -19.87 32.05 9.79
CA PRO A 73 -20.92 32.88 10.39
C PRO A 73 -22.07 33.20 9.43
N LYS A 74 -21.71 33.53 8.18
CA LYS A 74 -22.67 33.81 7.10
C LYS A 74 -23.50 32.59 6.72
N LEU A 75 -22.86 31.41 6.59
CA LEU A 75 -23.58 30.20 6.18
C LEU A 75 -24.53 29.71 7.29
N VAL A 76 -24.18 29.90 8.56
CA VAL A 76 -25.07 29.62 9.70
C VAL A 76 -26.33 30.48 9.59
N GLU A 77 -26.17 31.78 9.35
CA GLU A 77 -27.30 32.70 9.19
C GLU A 77 -28.18 32.36 7.98
N GLU A 78 -27.58 32.07 6.82
CA GLU A 78 -28.32 31.68 5.61
C GLU A 78 -29.08 30.35 5.79
N THR A 79 -28.49 29.39 6.52
CA THR A 79 -29.06 28.04 6.69
C THR A 79 -30.15 28.01 7.74
N TYR A 80 -29.94 28.67 8.88
CA TYR A 80 -30.80 28.55 10.06
C TYR A 80 -31.63 29.80 10.36
N GLY A 81 -31.29 30.94 9.77
CA GLY A 81 -32.00 32.21 9.94
C GLY A 81 -31.64 32.95 11.23
N PHE A 82 -30.55 32.56 11.90
CA PHE A 82 -30.00 33.18 13.10
C PHE A 82 -28.46 33.08 13.10
N THR A 83 -27.79 33.94 13.86
CA THR A 83 -26.32 33.98 13.95
C THR A 83 -25.77 32.92 14.90
N PRO A 84 -24.48 32.54 14.80
CA PRO A 84 -23.82 31.61 15.74
C PRO A 84 -24.16 31.86 17.23
N SER A 85 -24.08 33.13 17.67
CA SER A 85 -24.38 33.53 19.05
C SER A 85 -25.80 33.24 19.53
N GLN A 86 -26.75 33.04 18.61
CA GLN A 86 -28.17 32.84 18.91
C GLN A 86 -28.57 31.37 19.00
N ILE A 87 -27.65 30.41 18.78
CA ILE A 87 -28.03 28.98 18.75
C ILE A 87 -28.50 28.46 20.11
N VAL A 88 -27.87 28.92 21.19
CA VAL A 88 -28.28 28.56 22.56
C VAL A 88 -29.67 29.12 22.86
N ASP A 89 -29.93 30.35 22.44
CA ASP A 89 -31.26 30.98 22.54
C ASP A 89 -32.30 30.22 21.72
N TYR A 90 -31.92 29.77 20.53
CA TYR A 90 -32.75 28.96 19.65
C TYR A 90 -33.12 27.62 20.29
N LYS A 91 -32.16 26.93 20.91
CA LYS A 91 -32.40 25.71 21.70
C LYS A 91 -33.26 25.97 22.93
N GLY A 92 -33.04 27.08 23.64
CA GLY A 92 -33.89 27.50 24.75
C GLY A 92 -35.36 27.67 24.36
N LEU A 93 -35.62 28.20 23.16
CA LEU A 93 -36.97 28.37 22.63
C LEU A 93 -37.60 27.06 22.17
N ARG A 94 -36.93 26.31 21.30
CA ARG A 94 -37.54 25.16 20.61
C ARG A 94 -37.31 23.80 21.29
N GLY A 95 -36.35 23.74 22.21
CA GLY A 95 -35.81 22.50 22.79
C GLY A 95 -34.83 21.79 21.86
N ASP A 96 -34.25 20.70 22.36
CA ASP A 96 -33.48 19.75 21.58
C ASP A 96 -33.73 18.34 22.08
N SER A 97 -34.26 17.49 21.19
CA SER A 97 -34.61 16.12 21.55
C SER A 97 -33.39 15.20 21.65
N SER A 98 -32.25 15.53 21.01
CA SER A 98 -31.02 14.74 21.17
C SER A 98 -30.47 14.86 22.59
N ASP A 99 -30.53 16.08 23.14
CA ASP A 99 -29.93 16.43 24.44
C ASP A 99 -30.99 16.50 25.54
N ASN A 100 -32.20 16.01 25.23
CA ASN A 100 -33.35 16.00 26.13
C ASN A 100 -33.68 17.40 26.72
N LEU A 101 -33.44 18.45 25.95
CA LEU A 101 -33.77 19.83 26.29
C LEU A 101 -35.24 20.11 25.94
N PRO A 102 -36.11 20.38 26.92
CA PRO A 102 -37.55 20.51 26.69
C PRO A 102 -37.94 21.79 25.91
N GLY A 103 -37.21 22.88 26.11
CA GLY A 103 -37.54 24.20 25.55
C GLY A 103 -38.93 24.72 25.93
N ILE A 104 -39.42 25.72 25.20
CA ILE A 104 -40.75 26.30 25.41
C ILE A 104 -41.78 25.48 24.63
N LYS A 105 -42.62 24.74 25.37
CA LYS A 105 -43.68 23.91 24.78
C LYS A 105 -44.59 24.73 23.86
N GLY A 106 -44.66 24.34 22.58
CA GLY A 106 -45.47 25.02 21.57
C GLY A 106 -44.69 25.99 20.67
N VAL A 107 -43.40 26.21 20.94
CA VAL A 107 -42.50 26.98 20.07
C VAL A 107 -41.71 26.01 19.19
N GLY A 108 -42.02 25.97 17.90
CA GLY A 108 -41.32 25.12 16.93
C GLY A 108 -40.12 25.81 16.25
N PRO A 109 -39.33 25.07 15.44
CA PRO A 109 -38.12 25.57 14.78
C PRO A 109 -38.31 26.86 13.98
N LYS A 110 -39.38 26.96 13.18
CA LYS A 110 -39.68 28.15 12.37
C LYS A 110 -40.07 29.36 13.21
N THR A 111 -40.80 29.12 14.30
CA THR A 111 -41.24 30.17 15.23
C THR A 111 -40.06 30.72 16.00
N ALA A 112 -39.19 29.85 16.53
CA ALA A 112 -37.99 30.25 17.24
C ALA A 112 -37.06 31.12 16.37
N ALA A 113 -36.78 30.69 15.13
CA ALA A 113 -35.95 31.47 14.20
C ALA A 113 -36.58 32.85 13.87
N LYS A 114 -37.90 32.91 13.66
CA LYS A 114 -38.62 34.17 13.42
C LYS A 114 -38.53 35.12 14.62
N LEU A 115 -38.70 34.61 15.84
CA LEU A 115 -38.62 35.41 17.07
C LEU A 115 -37.19 35.94 17.29
N LEU A 116 -36.16 35.12 17.07
CA LEU A 116 -34.77 35.55 17.19
C LEU A 116 -34.40 36.60 16.13
N LYS A 117 -34.89 36.45 14.91
CA LYS A 117 -34.71 37.47 13.87
C LYS A 117 -35.35 38.81 14.23
N GLN A 118 -36.47 38.78 14.95
CA GLN A 118 -37.23 39.99 15.31
C GLN A 118 -36.71 40.67 16.60
N TYR A 119 -36.36 39.89 17.62
CA TYR A 119 -36.05 40.39 18.96
C TYR A 119 -34.58 40.22 19.36
N GLY A 120 -33.78 39.52 18.56
CA GLY A 120 -32.34 39.34 18.76
C GLY A 120 -32.01 38.22 19.75
N THR A 121 -32.39 38.34 21.01
CA THR A 121 -31.97 37.38 22.05
C THR A 121 -33.16 36.75 22.77
N PHE A 122 -32.92 35.60 23.41
CA PHE A 122 -33.92 34.94 24.26
C PHE A 122 -34.46 35.92 25.32
N ASP A 123 -33.58 36.65 26.01
CA ASP A 123 -33.98 37.60 27.05
C ASP A 123 -34.84 38.74 26.51
N ASN A 124 -34.55 39.22 25.30
CA ASN A 124 -35.38 40.24 24.65
C ASN A 124 -36.76 39.70 24.26
N ILE A 125 -36.85 38.42 23.86
CA ILE A 125 -38.13 37.75 23.58
C ILE A 125 -38.96 37.65 24.86
N ILE A 126 -38.36 37.24 25.97
CA ILE A 126 -39.05 37.16 27.28
C ILE A 126 -39.52 38.55 27.73
N LYS A 127 -38.66 39.57 27.67
CA LYS A 127 -39.02 40.96 28.04
C LYS A 127 -40.20 41.50 27.22
N ASN A 128 -40.29 41.13 25.94
CA ASN A 128 -41.36 41.56 25.05
C ASN A 128 -42.52 40.55 24.95
N ALA A 129 -42.53 39.49 25.77
CA ALA A 129 -43.50 38.41 25.66
C ALA A 129 -44.95 38.90 25.79
N ALA A 130 -45.21 39.98 26.53
CA ALA A 130 -46.54 40.59 26.65
C ALA A 130 -47.07 41.21 25.34
N GLN A 131 -46.19 41.57 24.41
CA GLN A 131 -46.53 42.14 23.10
C GLN A 131 -46.66 41.06 22.00
N ILE A 132 -46.36 39.80 22.34
CA ILE A 132 -46.48 38.66 21.43
C ILE A 132 -47.89 38.08 21.59
N ASP A 133 -48.73 38.32 20.58
CA ASP A 133 -50.12 37.90 20.59
C ASP A 133 -50.31 36.39 20.33
N GLY A 134 -51.43 35.86 20.82
CA GLY A 134 -51.87 34.49 20.57
C GLY A 134 -51.18 33.42 21.42
N LYS A 135 -51.39 32.15 21.04
CA LYS A 135 -50.94 30.96 21.80
C LYS A 135 -49.43 30.89 22.00
N ILE A 136 -48.65 31.49 21.11
CA ILE A 136 -47.18 31.50 21.19
C ILE A 136 -46.71 32.41 22.33
N GLY A 137 -47.28 33.60 22.48
CA GLY A 137 -46.93 34.49 23.59
C GLY A 137 -47.35 33.92 24.95
N GLU A 138 -48.50 33.25 25.01
CA GLU A 138 -48.95 32.55 26.22
C GLU A 138 -48.00 31.41 26.60
N ALA A 139 -47.55 30.61 25.63
CA ALA A 139 -46.57 29.56 25.84
C ALA A 139 -45.24 30.10 26.39
N ILE A 140 -44.75 31.22 25.84
CA ILE A 140 -43.51 31.86 26.30
C ILE A 140 -43.64 32.32 27.76
N ARG A 141 -44.74 32.99 28.13
CA ARG A 141 -44.98 33.47 29.50
C ARG A 141 -45.15 32.33 30.50
N THR A 142 -45.74 31.21 30.08
CA THR A 142 -46.04 30.06 30.96
C THR A 142 -44.83 29.16 31.18
N HIS A 143 -43.91 29.09 30.21
CA HIS A 143 -42.78 28.14 30.23
C HIS A 143 -41.41 28.82 30.13
N GLU A 144 -41.30 30.10 30.51
CA GLU A 144 -40.04 30.85 30.40
C GLU A 144 -38.90 30.21 31.19
N ASP A 145 -39.16 29.72 32.42
CA ASP A 145 -38.12 29.14 33.27
C ASP A 145 -37.54 27.85 32.69
N ILE A 146 -38.39 27.05 32.05
CA ILE A 146 -37.96 25.83 31.34
C ILE A 146 -37.12 26.19 30.11
N GLY A 147 -37.51 27.24 29.39
CA GLY A 147 -36.73 27.74 28.26
C GLY A 147 -35.36 28.30 28.68
N LYS A 148 -35.29 29.05 29.79
CA LYS A 148 -34.03 29.54 30.37
C LYS A 148 -33.12 28.38 30.78
N LEU A 149 -33.66 27.41 31.51
CA LEU A 149 -32.90 26.21 31.89
C LEU A 149 -32.37 25.46 30.65
N SER A 150 -33.20 25.30 29.62
CA SER A 150 -32.80 24.61 28.39
C SER A 150 -31.71 25.36 27.63
N ARG A 151 -31.76 26.70 27.63
CA ARG A 151 -30.70 27.55 27.07
C ARG A 151 -29.40 27.37 27.85
N ASP A 152 -29.46 27.48 29.17
CA ASP A 152 -28.27 27.48 30.02
C ASP A 152 -27.55 26.12 29.99
N LEU A 153 -28.30 25.02 29.87
CA LEU A 153 -27.75 23.67 29.66
C LEU A 153 -27.13 23.45 28.27
N ALA A 154 -27.50 24.25 27.27
CA ALA A 154 -26.97 24.13 25.90
C ALA A 154 -25.66 24.93 25.68
N ILE A 155 -25.18 25.64 26.71
CA ILE A 155 -23.98 26.47 26.61
C ILE A 155 -22.75 25.56 26.75
N ILE A 156 -21.90 25.54 25.73
CA ILE A 156 -20.58 24.91 25.81
C ILE A 156 -19.70 25.77 26.73
N ARG A 157 -19.14 25.16 27.76
CA ARG A 157 -18.17 25.85 28.62
C ARG A 157 -16.85 26.00 27.90
N THR A 158 -16.32 27.21 27.90
CA THR A 158 -15.08 27.55 27.19
C THR A 158 -13.97 28.04 28.13
N ASP A 159 -14.14 27.77 29.43
CA ASP A 159 -13.29 28.21 30.52
C ASP A 159 -12.71 27.04 31.34
N VAL A 160 -12.58 25.87 30.72
CA VAL A 160 -11.98 24.68 31.37
C VAL A 160 -10.50 24.93 31.65
N ASP A 161 -10.04 24.60 32.86
CA ASP A 161 -8.62 24.67 33.20
C ASP A 161 -7.87 23.50 32.57
N LEU A 162 -7.15 23.76 31.47
CA LEU A 162 -6.44 22.76 30.68
C LEU A 162 -4.95 22.71 31.07
N PRO A 163 -4.38 21.53 31.37
CA PRO A 163 -3.01 21.40 31.88
C PRO A 163 -1.93 21.43 30.78
N PHE A 164 -2.23 21.94 29.60
CA PHE A 164 -1.36 21.92 28.43
C PHE A 164 -1.51 23.19 27.59
N THR A 165 -0.53 23.43 26.72
CA THR A 165 -0.49 24.57 25.80
C THR A 165 -0.79 24.15 24.35
N ILE A 166 -1.04 25.13 23.45
CA ILE A 166 -1.25 24.84 22.01
C ILE A 166 0.00 24.24 21.38
N ASP A 167 1.19 24.64 21.82
CA ASP A 167 2.46 24.14 21.27
C ASP A 167 2.63 22.63 21.47
N GLU A 168 2.12 22.09 22.57
CA GLU A 168 2.12 20.64 22.85
C GLU A 168 1.17 19.85 21.94
N MET A 169 0.23 20.53 21.28
CA MET A 169 -0.72 19.93 20.34
C MET A 169 -0.19 19.93 18.90
N ILE A 170 1.00 20.49 18.64
CA ILE A 170 1.60 20.52 17.31
C ILE A 170 1.86 19.08 16.84
N TYR A 171 1.28 18.74 15.70
CA TYR A 171 1.45 17.41 15.12
C TYR A 171 2.81 17.28 14.44
N HIS A 172 3.66 16.41 14.97
CA HIS A 172 5.00 16.16 14.42
C HIS A 172 5.07 14.95 13.48
N GLY A 173 3.96 14.21 13.31
CA GLY A 173 3.93 12.97 12.54
C GLY A 173 3.82 11.72 13.42
N TYR A 174 3.96 10.56 12.78
CA TYR A 174 3.84 9.25 13.42
C TYR A 174 5.06 8.37 13.20
N GLU A 175 5.31 7.45 14.13
CA GLU A 175 6.27 6.37 13.96
C GLU A 175 5.57 5.14 13.38
N PHE A 176 6.09 4.61 12.28
CA PHE A 176 5.46 3.48 11.59
C PHE A 176 5.40 2.20 12.44
N GLN A 177 6.37 1.98 13.33
CA GLN A 177 6.35 0.83 14.24
C GLN A 177 5.11 0.83 15.14
N ASN A 178 4.69 2.01 15.62
CA ASN A 178 3.51 2.14 16.47
C ASN A 178 2.24 1.81 15.69
N ILE A 179 2.13 2.28 14.44
CA ILE A 179 1.01 1.97 13.54
C ILE A 179 1.00 0.51 13.10
N SER A 180 2.15 -0.07 12.79
CA SER A 180 2.28 -1.48 12.42
C SER A 180 1.85 -2.38 13.59
N SER A 181 2.35 -2.10 14.79
CA SER A 181 1.98 -2.85 16.01
C SER A 181 0.49 -2.75 16.31
N PHE A 182 -0.09 -1.54 16.20
CA PHE A 182 -1.53 -1.33 16.35
C PHE A 182 -2.33 -2.14 15.32
N SER A 183 -1.93 -2.06 14.05
CA SER A 183 -2.59 -2.78 12.95
C SER A 183 -2.54 -4.30 13.13
N GLN A 184 -1.41 -4.84 13.55
CA GLN A 184 -1.26 -6.27 13.84
C GLN A 184 -2.18 -6.70 15.00
N THR A 185 -2.19 -5.92 16.09
CA THR A 185 -3.01 -6.19 17.29
C THR A 185 -4.50 -6.25 16.95
N TYR A 186 -4.97 -5.38 16.06
CA TYR A 186 -6.39 -5.26 15.70
C TYR A 186 -6.75 -5.90 14.34
N GLY A 187 -5.81 -6.56 13.65
CA GLY A 187 -6.04 -7.16 12.34
C GLY A 187 -6.31 -6.18 11.20
N LEU A 188 -5.90 -4.92 11.32
CA LEU A 188 -6.21 -3.82 10.38
C LEU A 188 -5.18 -3.68 9.24
N LYS A 189 -4.80 -4.80 8.60
CA LYS A 189 -3.68 -4.83 7.61
C LYS A 189 -3.81 -3.82 6.47
N GLN A 190 -5.02 -3.58 5.97
CA GLN A 190 -5.28 -2.62 4.89
C GLN A 190 -5.25 -1.15 5.33
N PHE A 191 -5.22 -0.89 6.64
CA PHE A 191 -5.20 0.48 7.16
C PHE A 191 -3.81 1.10 7.03
N ILE A 192 -2.74 0.32 7.26
CA ILE A 192 -1.34 0.77 7.14
C ILE A 192 -1.08 1.45 5.79
N THR A 193 -1.60 0.86 4.71
CA THR A 193 -1.40 1.35 3.34
C THR A 193 -2.12 2.67 3.04
N ARG A 194 -3.02 3.11 3.92
CA ARG A 194 -3.78 4.37 3.79
C ARG A 194 -3.19 5.51 4.62
N VAL A 195 -2.25 5.22 5.52
CA VAL A 195 -1.60 6.28 6.31
C VAL A 195 -0.62 7.02 5.42
N ALA A 196 -0.73 8.36 5.37
CA ALA A 196 0.06 9.17 4.46
C ALA A 196 1.57 9.09 4.82
N PRO A 197 2.45 8.65 3.89
CA PRO A 197 3.88 8.51 4.16
C PRO A 197 4.57 9.82 4.54
N LYS A 198 4.10 10.95 4.01
CA LYS A 198 4.67 12.29 4.26
C LYS A 198 4.68 12.74 5.72
N TRP A 199 3.82 12.15 6.56
CA TRP A 199 3.72 12.48 7.99
C TRP A 199 4.49 11.50 8.87
N LYS A 200 5.32 10.64 8.29
CA LYS A 200 6.09 9.67 9.02
C LYS A 200 7.37 10.29 9.54
N ILE A 201 7.64 10.13 10.83
CA ILE A 201 8.89 10.57 11.44
C ILE A 201 9.97 9.52 11.16
N SER A 202 11.10 9.96 10.61
CA SER A 202 12.31 9.14 10.49
C SER A 202 13.56 10.02 10.65
N GLU A 203 14.43 9.68 11.60
CA GLU A 203 15.76 10.30 11.75
C GLU A 203 16.65 10.13 10.50
N LEU A 204 16.27 9.20 9.61
CA LEU A 204 16.97 8.89 8.37
C LEU A 204 16.38 9.60 7.14
N SER A 205 15.32 10.41 7.32
CA SER A 205 14.74 11.19 6.23
C SER A 205 15.61 12.42 5.93
N ASN A 206 15.81 12.74 4.64
CA ASN A 206 16.55 13.91 4.15
C ASN A 206 18.05 14.00 4.49
N ILE A 207 18.74 12.87 4.65
CA ILE A 207 20.21 12.88 4.76
C ILE A 207 20.82 13.12 3.38
N ASP A 208 21.56 14.22 3.23
CA ASP A 208 22.37 14.47 2.04
C ASP A 208 23.65 13.62 2.13
N ILE A 209 23.84 12.76 1.12
CA ILE A 209 24.94 11.79 1.10
C ILE A 209 25.88 12.20 -0.02
N PRO A 210 27.17 12.46 0.25
CA PRO A 210 28.12 12.77 -0.80
C PRO A 210 28.32 11.54 -1.70
N ILE A 211 27.98 11.68 -2.98
CA ILE A 211 28.15 10.65 -4.00
C ILE A 211 29.30 11.05 -4.92
N LYS A 212 30.36 10.23 -4.95
CA LYS A 212 31.54 10.46 -5.78
C LYS A 212 31.59 9.45 -6.91
N VAL A 213 31.50 9.92 -8.15
CA VAL A 213 31.73 9.08 -9.32
C VAL A 213 33.24 8.86 -9.47
N VAL A 214 33.66 7.60 -9.54
CA VAL A 214 35.07 7.19 -9.57
C VAL A 214 35.33 6.18 -10.69
N THR A 215 36.58 6.12 -11.13
CA THR A 215 37.06 5.12 -12.09
C THR A 215 37.71 3.91 -11.42
N SER A 216 38.08 4.03 -10.14
CA SER A 216 38.65 2.96 -9.32
C SER A 216 38.50 3.31 -7.83
N LEU A 217 38.37 2.30 -6.97
CA LEU A 217 38.43 2.47 -5.51
C LEU A 217 39.84 2.39 -4.93
N LYS A 218 40.88 2.34 -5.77
CA LYS A 218 42.26 2.28 -5.30
C LYS A 218 42.57 3.49 -4.39
N GLY A 219 42.97 3.21 -3.15
CA GLY A 219 43.27 4.23 -2.15
C GLY A 219 42.06 4.69 -1.33
N VAL A 220 40.88 4.13 -1.58
CA VAL A 220 39.70 4.28 -0.72
C VAL A 220 39.75 3.21 0.37
N ASP A 221 39.60 3.62 1.62
CA ASP A 221 39.38 2.69 2.72
C ASP A 221 37.90 2.27 2.75
N CYS A 222 37.66 1.00 2.45
CA CYS A 222 36.33 0.40 2.46
C CYS A 222 35.96 -0.26 3.80
N GLY A 223 36.89 -0.29 4.77
CA GLY A 223 36.68 -0.94 6.06
C GLY A 223 36.25 -2.41 5.92
N ARG A 224 35.59 -2.92 6.97
CA ARG A 224 35.05 -4.29 7.00
C ARG A 224 33.60 -4.40 6.52
N LYS A 225 32.86 -3.29 6.48
CA LYS A 225 31.42 -3.27 6.17
C LYS A 225 31.16 -2.29 5.04
N ILE A 226 30.52 -2.77 3.98
CA ILE A 226 30.16 -1.94 2.84
C ILE A 226 28.68 -2.08 2.48
N GLY A 227 28.08 -0.95 2.11
CA GLY A 227 26.78 -0.91 1.44
C GLY A 227 26.94 -1.08 -0.07
N LEU A 228 26.06 -1.83 -0.73
CA LEU A 228 26.08 -2.04 -2.18
C LEU A 228 24.71 -1.78 -2.80
N ALA A 229 24.71 -1.27 -4.03
CA ALA A 229 23.56 -1.21 -4.91
C ALA A 229 24.00 -1.26 -6.37
N LEU A 230 23.29 -2.00 -7.22
CA LEU A 230 23.48 -1.95 -8.67
C LEU A 230 22.57 -0.91 -9.30
N ASP A 231 23.04 -0.36 -10.42
CA ASP A 231 22.31 0.52 -11.31
C ASP A 231 22.01 -0.24 -12.61
N TYR A 232 20.74 -0.62 -12.83
CA TYR A 232 20.29 -1.41 -13.97
C TYR A 232 18.90 -1.02 -14.47
N ILE A 233 18.66 -1.22 -15.77
CA ILE A 233 17.43 -0.88 -16.51
C ILE A 233 16.23 -1.77 -16.14
N ASP A 234 15.02 -1.19 -16.19
CA ASP A 234 13.70 -1.85 -16.18
C ASP A 234 13.43 -2.78 -14.98
N ASP A 235 14.12 -2.57 -13.84
CA ASP A 235 14.09 -3.48 -12.69
C ASP A 235 14.35 -4.96 -13.05
N ASN A 236 14.97 -5.22 -14.21
CA ASN A 236 15.20 -6.57 -14.73
C ASN A 236 16.69 -6.90 -14.73
N TYR A 237 17.21 -7.36 -13.59
CA TYR A 237 18.62 -7.76 -13.43
C TYR A 237 19.05 -8.94 -14.33
N THR A 238 18.11 -9.61 -15.01
CA THR A 238 18.42 -10.75 -15.90
C THR A 238 18.60 -10.31 -17.36
N LEU A 239 17.86 -9.31 -17.85
CA LEU A 239 17.94 -8.86 -19.25
C LEU A 239 18.34 -7.39 -19.41
N GLY A 240 18.27 -6.60 -18.34
CA GLY A 240 18.59 -5.18 -18.31
C GLY A 240 20.10 -4.93 -18.41
N ALA A 241 20.45 -3.82 -19.06
CA ALA A 241 21.83 -3.34 -19.06
C ALA A 241 22.19 -2.82 -17.67
N ILE A 242 23.39 -3.15 -17.21
CA ILE A 242 23.97 -2.61 -15.98
C ILE A 242 24.80 -1.38 -16.35
N TYR A 243 24.49 -0.24 -15.75
CA TYR A 243 25.25 0.99 -15.92
C TYR A 243 26.46 1.04 -15.00
N GLY A 244 26.27 0.66 -13.74
CA GLY A 244 27.29 0.75 -12.72
C GLY A 244 26.87 0.16 -11.38
N MET A 245 27.66 0.47 -10.35
CA MET A 245 27.44 0.03 -8.99
C MET A 245 27.84 1.12 -8.01
N ALA A 246 27.04 1.31 -6.98
CA ALA A 246 27.34 2.14 -5.84
C ALA A 246 27.92 1.30 -4.69
N ILE A 247 28.96 1.82 -4.03
CA ILE A 247 29.62 1.24 -2.87
C ILE A 247 29.69 2.31 -1.78
N TYR A 248 29.08 2.07 -0.64
CA TYR A 248 29.15 2.93 0.54
C TYR A 248 30.12 2.35 1.56
N ASN A 249 31.12 3.12 2.00
CA ASN A 249 32.14 2.66 2.93
C ASN A 249 31.87 3.00 4.42
N GLY A 250 30.70 3.58 4.73
CA GLY A 250 30.38 4.08 6.08
C GLY A 250 30.51 5.60 6.24
N ASP A 251 31.11 6.28 5.27
CA ASP A 251 31.24 7.74 5.23
C ASP A 251 30.74 8.33 3.90
N THR A 252 31.29 7.88 2.77
CA THR A 252 31.00 8.37 1.42
C THR A 252 30.46 7.25 0.52
N SER A 253 29.51 7.58 -0.36
CA SER A 253 29.05 6.68 -1.42
C SER A 253 29.88 6.90 -2.69
N PHE A 254 30.44 5.83 -3.25
CA PHE A 254 31.22 5.84 -4.48
C PHE A 254 30.45 5.15 -5.59
N TYR A 255 30.35 5.77 -6.76
CA TYR A 255 29.72 5.17 -7.93
C TYR A 255 30.78 4.82 -8.97
N ILE A 256 30.80 3.58 -9.44
CA ILE A 256 31.70 3.10 -10.49
C ILE A 256 30.89 2.52 -11.64
N THR A 257 31.13 3.01 -12.86
CA THR A 257 30.48 2.47 -14.07
C THR A 257 30.96 1.04 -14.33
N LEU A 258 30.13 0.22 -14.99
CA LEU A 258 30.47 -1.17 -15.31
C LEU A 258 31.77 -1.29 -16.10
N ALA A 259 31.99 -0.38 -17.05
CA ALA A 259 33.20 -0.34 -17.89
C ALA A 259 34.48 -0.13 -17.07
N ASN A 260 34.39 0.68 -16.01
CA ASN A 260 35.50 0.92 -15.09
C ASN A 260 35.65 -0.21 -14.07
N LEU A 261 34.54 -0.72 -13.54
CA LEU A 261 34.52 -1.84 -12.59
C LEU A 261 35.23 -3.07 -13.16
N LYS A 262 34.97 -3.42 -14.42
CA LYS A 262 35.64 -4.53 -15.11
C LYS A 262 37.16 -4.38 -15.23
N LYS A 263 37.66 -3.14 -15.21
CA LYS A 263 39.10 -2.82 -15.36
C LYS A 263 39.80 -2.60 -14.04
N ASP A 264 39.08 -2.51 -12.92
CA ASP A 264 39.65 -2.18 -11.62
C ASP A 264 39.87 -3.42 -10.74
N PRO A 265 41.07 -4.02 -10.72
CA PRO A 265 41.35 -5.21 -9.93
C PRO A 265 41.19 -4.98 -8.43
N PHE A 266 41.29 -3.73 -7.95
CA PHE A 266 41.13 -3.41 -6.54
C PHE A 266 39.67 -3.55 -6.10
N THR A 267 38.73 -2.93 -6.83
CA THR A 267 37.29 -3.08 -6.55
C THR A 267 36.83 -4.53 -6.74
N LEU A 268 37.32 -5.22 -7.78
CA LEU A 268 37.00 -6.64 -7.98
C LEU A 268 37.49 -7.52 -6.82
N LYS A 269 38.63 -7.20 -6.21
CA LYS A 269 39.12 -7.91 -5.02
C LYS A 269 38.19 -7.69 -3.83
N ILE A 270 37.75 -6.45 -3.58
CA ILE A 270 36.82 -6.11 -2.50
C ILE A 270 35.51 -6.89 -2.63
N LEU A 271 34.96 -6.99 -3.85
CA LEU A 271 33.73 -7.73 -4.11
C LEU A 271 33.86 -9.22 -3.80
N LYS A 272 34.98 -9.85 -4.16
CA LYS A 272 35.22 -11.30 -3.96
C LYS A 272 35.62 -11.67 -2.53
N ASP A 273 36.08 -10.71 -1.74
CA ASP A 273 36.59 -10.95 -0.39
C ASP A 273 35.48 -11.32 0.60
N LYS A 274 35.48 -12.52 1.17
CA LYS A 274 34.45 -12.96 2.11
C LYS A 274 34.53 -12.28 3.49
N ASP A 275 35.68 -11.72 3.84
CA ASP A 275 35.89 -11.06 5.14
C ASP A 275 35.30 -9.64 5.18
N ILE A 276 35.08 -9.05 4.00
CA ILE A 276 34.35 -7.79 3.86
C ILE A 276 32.85 -8.12 3.80
N GLU A 277 32.10 -7.63 4.78
CA GLU A 277 30.66 -7.81 4.94
C GLU A 277 29.88 -6.88 4.00
N LYS A 278 29.00 -7.46 3.18
CA LYS A 278 28.16 -6.74 2.20
C LYS A 278 26.75 -6.59 2.72
N TYR A 279 26.23 -5.37 2.60
CA TYR A 279 24.89 -4.98 2.98
C TYR A 279 24.22 -4.36 1.76
N CYS A 280 23.10 -4.90 1.31
CA CYS A 280 22.46 -4.41 0.08
C CYS A 280 20.95 -4.63 0.10
N PHE A 281 20.29 -4.15 -0.95
CA PHE A 281 18.93 -4.51 -1.31
C PHE A 281 19.00 -5.53 -2.46
N ASP A 282 18.44 -6.73 -2.26
CA ASP A 282 18.40 -7.82 -3.24
C ASP A 282 19.79 -8.26 -3.75
N TYR A 283 20.54 -8.95 -2.89
CA TYR A 283 21.86 -9.49 -3.23
C TYR A 283 21.82 -10.51 -4.36
N LYS A 284 20.73 -11.28 -4.48
CA LYS A 284 20.57 -12.28 -5.54
C LYS A 284 20.59 -11.60 -6.90
N ALA A 285 19.80 -10.53 -7.06
CA ALA A 285 19.83 -9.71 -8.26
C ALA A 285 21.25 -9.20 -8.56
N ILE A 286 21.96 -8.72 -7.53
CA ILE A 286 23.33 -8.24 -7.68
C ILE A 286 24.28 -9.33 -8.18
N LYS A 287 24.26 -10.50 -7.56
CA LYS A 287 25.13 -11.63 -7.90
C LYS A 287 24.85 -12.16 -9.31
N VAL A 288 23.58 -12.30 -9.69
CA VAL A 288 23.16 -12.76 -11.02
C VAL A 288 23.54 -11.77 -12.11
N ALA A 289 23.39 -10.46 -11.86
CA ALA A 289 23.73 -9.44 -12.84
C ALA A 289 25.26 -9.31 -13.04
N LEU A 290 26.03 -9.38 -11.95
CA LEU A 290 27.49 -9.32 -12.00
C LEU A 290 28.12 -10.55 -12.66
N SER A 291 27.56 -11.75 -12.45
CA SER A 291 28.10 -12.98 -13.04
C SER A 291 28.05 -12.99 -14.57
N LYS A 292 27.01 -12.38 -15.17
CA LYS A 292 26.91 -12.18 -16.64
C LYS A 292 28.02 -11.29 -17.21
N ASN A 293 28.73 -10.60 -16.32
CA ASN A 293 29.82 -9.69 -16.64
C ASN A 293 31.17 -10.23 -16.14
N ASP A 294 31.24 -11.51 -15.80
CA ASP A 294 32.41 -12.22 -15.27
C ASP A 294 32.94 -11.65 -13.93
N ILE A 295 32.06 -11.00 -13.17
CA ILE A 295 32.37 -10.42 -11.87
C ILE A 295 31.78 -11.31 -10.78
N ALA A 296 32.66 -11.90 -9.96
CA ALA A 296 32.23 -12.64 -8.77
C ALA A 296 32.12 -11.71 -7.55
N ILE A 297 31.16 -12.03 -6.69
CA ILE A 297 30.89 -11.32 -5.44
C ILE A 297 30.64 -12.35 -4.32
N ALA A 298 31.11 -12.06 -3.11
CA ALA A 298 30.90 -12.89 -1.92
C ALA A 298 30.84 -12.03 -0.66
N GLY A 299 30.44 -12.63 0.46
CA GLY A 299 30.43 -11.97 1.78
C GLY A 299 29.12 -11.23 2.08
N LEU A 300 27.98 -11.70 1.55
CA LEU A 300 26.65 -11.20 1.96
C LEU A 300 26.50 -11.36 3.48
N LYS A 301 26.24 -10.26 4.18
CA LYS A 301 25.93 -10.26 5.61
C LYS A 301 24.50 -9.81 5.89
N PHE A 302 23.93 -8.96 5.05
CA PHE A 302 22.58 -8.44 5.24
C PHE A 302 21.91 -8.11 3.91
N ASP A 303 20.73 -8.68 3.68
CA ASP A 303 19.86 -8.33 2.57
C ASP A 303 18.62 -7.62 3.10
N LEU A 304 18.46 -6.34 2.73
CA LEU A 304 17.38 -5.48 3.16
C LEU A 304 16.01 -5.98 2.69
N LEU A 305 15.93 -6.54 1.47
CA LEU A 305 14.66 -7.05 0.94
C LEU A 305 14.16 -8.24 1.79
N ILE A 306 15.05 -9.19 2.06
CA ILE A 306 14.76 -10.38 2.86
C ILE A 306 14.42 -9.98 4.31
N ALA A 307 15.22 -9.10 4.91
CA ALA A 307 15.00 -8.66 6.28
C ALA A 307 13.65 -7.94 6.46
N SER A 308 13.30 -7.06 5.52
CA SER A 308 12.01 -6.34 5.54
C SER A 308 10.83 -7.29 5.28
N TYR A 309 10.98 -8.28 4.40
CA TYR A 309 9.96 -9.31 4.19
C TYR A 309 9.66 -10.14 5.44
N LEU A 310 10.70 -10.51 6.21
CA LEU A 310 10.52 -11.22 7.48
C LEU A 310 9.79 -10.35 8.53
N LEU A 311 10.02 -9.04 8.54
CA LEU A 311 9.28 -8.12 9.41
C LEU A 311 7.81 -8.03 9.00
N ASP A 312 7.52 -7.92 7.70
CA ASP A 312 6.15 -7.90 7.18
C ASP A 312 6.06 -8.39 5.72
N SER A 313 5.56 -9.62 5.58
CA SER A 313 5.34 -10.27 4.27
C SER A 313 4.29 -9.61 3.36
N SER A 314 3.56 -8.58 3.83
CA SER A 314 2.59 -7.85 3.02
C SER A 314 3.19 -6.69 2.23
N ILE A 315 4.45 -6.36 2.51
CA ILE A 315 5.21 -5.32 1.83
C ILE A 315 5.52 -5.75 0.39
N LYS A 316 5.39 -4.82 -0.56
CA LYS A 316 5.85 -5.06 -1.93
C LYS A 316 7.37 -5.18 -1.97
N ASN A 317 7.88 -6.06 -2.82
CA ASN A 317 9.31 -6.35 -2.96
C ASN A 317 10.10 -5.30 -3.76
N ASP A 318 9.56 -4.09 -3.94
CA ASP A 318 10.26 -2.99 -4.59
C ASP A 318 11.01 -2.10 -3.59
N VAL A 319 12.11 -1.50 -4.05
CA VAL A 319 13.01 -0.73 -3.18
C VAL A 319 12.31 0.47 -2.54
N GLN A 320 11.42 1.15 -3.28
CA GLN A 320 10.74 2.33 -2.76
C GLN A 320 9.73 1.97 -1.68
N ALA A 321 8.98 0.87 -1.84
CA ALA A 321 8.08 0.37 -0.81
C ALA A 321 8.83 0.03 0.49
N VAL A 322 9.96 -0.66 0.39
CA VAL A 322 10.80 -1.00 1.55
C VAL A 322 11.36 0.26 2.21
N MET A 323 11.88 1.23 1.44
CA MET A 323 12.38 2.49 1.98
C MET A 323 11.28 3.35 2.63
N ASN A 324 10.09 3.39 2.04
CA ASN A 324 8.92 4.08 2.60
C ASN A 324 8.56 3.55 3.99
N ILE A 325 8.76 2.26 4.24
CA ILE A 325 8.54 1.62 5.55
C ILE A 325 9.58 2.01 6.59
N HIS A 326 10.65 2.65 6.16
CA HIS A 326 11.60 3.32 7.04
C HIS A 326 11.53 4.86 6.96
N GLY A 327 10.52 5.40 6.27
CA GLY A 327 10.28 6.84 6.15
C GLY A 327 11.29 7.55 5.25
N ILE A 328 11.86 6.79 4.31
CA ILE A 328 12.86 7.26 3.36
C ILE A 328 12.20 7.37 1.99
N ASP A 329 12.27 8.56 1.41
CA ASP A 329 11.91 8.83 0.02
C ASP A 329 13.20 8.89 -0.81
N LEU A 330 13.39 7.99 -1.77
CA LEU A 330 14.59 7.98 -2.62
C LEU A 330 14.52 9.06 -3.70
N ASP A 331 13.31 9.34 -4.20
CA ASP A 331 13.04 10.21 -5.36
C ASP A 331 12.79 11.67 -4.95
N GLY A 332 12.73 11.95 -3.65
CA GLY A 332 12.59 13.31 -3.12
C GLY A 332 11.29 14.01 -3.54
N GLY A 333 10.23 13.24 -3.83
CA GLY A 333 8.92 13.76 -4.20
C GLY A 333 8.80 14.31 -5.63
N ILE A 334 9.78 14.14 -6.51
CA ILE A 334 9.70 14.56 -7.92
C ILE A 334 9.75 13.31 -8.80
N GLU A 335 8.58 12.84 -9.27
CA GLU A 335 8.49 11.92 -10.41
C GLU A 335 9.03 12.62 -11.65
N THR A 336 10.35 12.59 -11.84
CA THR A 336 10.96 12.90 -13.11
C THR A 336 10.88 11.63 -13.93
N ILE A 337 9.75 11.44 -14.63
CA ILE A 337 9.66 10.48 -15.73
C ILE A 337 10.59 11.01 -16.82
N SER A 338 11.87 10.67 -16.72
CA SER A 338 12.79 10.86 -17.82
C SER A 338 12.40 9.86 -18.90
N LEU A 339 12.01 10.36 -20.08
CA LEU A 339 11.73 9.54 -21.27
C LEU A 339 12.96 8.75 -21.76
N PHE A 340 14.12 9.00 -21.16
CA PHE A 340 15.36 8.26 -21.36
C PHE A 340 15.89 7.84 -19.99
N GLU A 341 15.86 6.55 -19.67
CA GLU A 341 16.57 6.05 -18.49
C GLU A 341 18.08 6.28 -18.70
N THR A 342 18.67 7.02 -17.77
CA THR A 342 20.09 7.39 -17.76
C THR A 342 20.69 6.98 -16.43
N GLU A 343 22.00 6.75 -16.37
CA GLU A 343 22.74 6.34 -15.16
C GLU A 343 22.30 7.14 -13.93
N ASP A 344 21.75 6.47 -12.91
CA ASP A 344 21.28 7.11 -11.68
C ASP A 344 22.20 6.76 -10.50
N SER A 345 23.35 7.41 -10.53
CA SER A 345 24.32 7.35 -9.44
C SER A 345 23.77 7.85 -8.10
N SER A 346 22.77 8.75 -8.13
CA SER A 346 22.15 9.33 -6.94
C SER A 346 21.32 8.29 -6.20
N LYS A 347 20.35 7.68 -6.89
CA LYS A 347 19.48 6.64 -6.35
C LYS A 347 20.28 5.44 -5.87
N SER A 348 21.19 4.92 -6.70
CA SER A 348 22.04 3.79 -6.34
C SER A 348 22.92 4.11 -5.11
N GLY A 349 23.49 5.32 -5.04
CA GLY A 349 24.27 5.79 -3.90
C GLY A 349 23.48 5.84 -2.59
N LYS A 350 22.21 6.27 -2.65
CA LYS A 350 21.28 6.26 -1.51
C LYS A 350 20.90 4.83 -1.09
N ILE A 351 20.61 3.94 -2.03
CA ILE A 351 20.26 2.53 -1.73
C ILE A 351 21.42 1.85 -1.01
N ALA A 352 22.66 2.01 -1.48
CA ALA A 352 23.84 1.46 -0.83
C ALA A 352 24.00 1.98 0.61
N PHE A 353 23.82 3.29 0.80
CA PHE A 353 23.86 3.92 2.13
C PHE A 353 22.81 3.36 3.08
N TYR A 354 21.53 3.36 2.68
CA TYR A 354 20.43 2.94 3.54
C TYR A 354 20.48 1.45 3.85
N SER A 355 20.94 0.62 2.90
CA SER A 355 21.12 -0.82 3.13
C SER A 355 22.08 -1.10 4.29
N LEU A 356 23.19 -0.35 4.40
CA LEU A 356 24.11 -0.48 5.54
C LEU A 356 23.56 0.17 6.82
N ARG A 357 22.96 1.36 6.72
CA ARG A 357 22.48 2.13 7.88
C ARG A 357 21.28 1.49 8.58
N LEU A 358 20.33 0.95 7.82
CA LEU A 358 19.13 0.31 8.35
C LEU A 358 19.41 -1.07 8.96
N ALA A 359 20.50 -1.73 8.55
CA ALA A 359 20.78 -3.10 8.93
C ALA A 359 20.80 -3.33 10.44
N LYS A 360 21.40 -2.41 11.22
CA LYS A 360 21.43 -2.52 12.69
C LYS A 360 20.02 -2.46 13.28
N LYS A 361 19.26 -1.42 12.90
CA LYS A 361 17.89 -1.19 13.41
C LYS A 361 16.98 -2.38 13.09
N ILE A 362 16.98 -2.82 11.84
CA ILE A 362 16.15 -3.96 11.39
C ILE A 362 16.60 -5.26 12.05
N SER A 363 17.91 -5.49 12.20
CA SER A 363 18.41 -6.66 12.93
C SER A 363 17.94 -6.69 14.37
N ASP A 364 17.90 -5.54 15.05
CA ASP A 364 17.41 -5.44 16.42
C ASP A 364 15.88 -5.66 16.49
N GLU A 365 15.13 -5.22 15.48
CA GLU A 365 13.70 -5.54 15.34
C GLU A 365 13.45 -7.04 15.12
N LEU A 366 14.20 -7.67 14.20
CA LEU A 366 14.13 -9.12 13.97
C LEU A 366 14.44 -9.91 15.25
N LYS A 367 15.40 -9.46 16.06
CA LYS A 367 15.70 -10.09 17.36
C LYS A 367 14.55 -9.97 18.35
N LYS A 368 13.90 -8.81 18.42
CA LYS A 368 12.70 -8.61 19.27
C LYS A 368 11.56 -9.54 18.89
N MET A 369 11.45 -9.89 17.61
CA MET A 369 10.45 -10.82 17.07
C MET A 369 10.92 -12.29 17.05
N ALA A 370 12.13 -12.59 17.53
CA ALA A 370 12.77 -13.92 17.45
C ALA A 370 12.91 -14.48 16.02
N LEU A 371 13.08 -13.60 15.02
CA LEU A 371 13.23 -13.94 13.60
C LEU A 371 14.68 -13.85 13.10
N TYR A 372 15.60 -13.35 13.92
CA TYR A 372 16.99 -13.11 13.48
C TYR A 372 17.75 -14.40 13.15
N GLU A 373 17.50 -15.49 13.87
CA GLU A 373 18.12 -16.79 13.58
C GLU A 373 17.66 -17.32 12.21
N LEU A 374 16.35 -17.28 11.94
CA LEU A 374 15.79 -17.64 10.63
C LEU A 374 16.43 -16.82 9.49
N PHE A 375 16.58 -15.52 9.70
CA PHE A 375 17.25 -14.63 8.74
C PHE A 375 18.71 -15.06 8.49
N GLU A 376 19.51 -15.23 9.54
CA GLU A 376 20.95 -15.45 9.43
C GLU A 376 21.30 -16.89 8.99
N SER A 377 20.62 -17.90 9.54
CA SER A 377 20.98 -19.31 9.35
C SER A 377 20.31 -19.97 8.16
N LEU A 378 19.18 -19.45 7.68
CA LEU A 378 18.41 -20.03 6.58
C LEU A 378 18.33 -19.09 5.38
N GLU A 379 17.74 -17.90 5.55
CA GLU A 379 17.41 -17.05 4.41
C GLU A 379 18.65 -16.50 3.69
N ILE A 380 19.65 -16.00 4.45
CA ILE A 380 20.88 -15.45 3.87
C ILE A 380 21.70 -16.52 3.11
N PRO A 381 21.96 -17.73 3.64
CA PRO A 381 22.59 -18.79 2.86
C PRO A 381 21.79 -19.24 1.63
N LEU A 382 20.46 -19.21 1.73
CA LEU A 382 19.58 -19.59 0.63
C LEU A 382 19.68 -18.61 -0.55
N VAL A 383 19.89 -17.31 -0.30
CA VAL A 383 20.11 -16.29 -1.34
C VAL A 383 21.24 -16.70 -2.28
N ASP A 384 22.38 -17.14 -1.74
CA ASP A 384 23.54 -17.55 -2.55
C ASP A 384 23.22 -18.79 -3.40
N THR A 385 22.51 -19.76 -2.82
CA THR A 385 22.11 -21.01 -3.49
C THR A 385 21.16 -20.72 -4.66
N LEU A 386 20.16 -19.86 -4.44
CA LEU A 386 19.20 -19.49 -5.48
C LEU A 386 19.87 -18.67 -6.58
N ALA A 387 20.81 -17.79 -6.24
CA ALA A 387 21.61 -17.07 -7.23
C ALA A 387 22.40 -18.04 -8.12
N ASP A 388 23.05 -19.06 -7.53
CA ASP A 388 23.82 -20.03 -8.30
C ASP A 388 22.93 -20.88 -9.21
N MET A 389 21.73 -21.26 -8.76
CA MET A 389 20.72 -21.93 -9.58
C MET A 389 20.27 -21.06 -10.77
N GLU A 390 20.04 -19.76 -10.54
CA GLU A 390 19.67 -18.80 -11.59
C GLU A 390 20.78 -18.60 -12.61
N ILE A 391 22.04 -18.52 -12.16
CA ILE A 391 23.21 -18.33 -13.02
C ILE A 391 23.44 -19.57 -13.89
N GLU A 392 23.40 -20.76 -13.30
CA GLU A 392 23.60 -22.01 -14.03
C GLU A 392 22.47 -22.23 -15.04
N GLY A 393 21.22 -21.96 -14.66
CA GLY A 393 20.04 -22.20 -15.47
C GLY A 393 19.80 -23.69 -15.73
N PHE A 394 18.80 -23.99 -16.56
CA PHE A 394 18.43 -25.35 -16.89
C PHE A 394 18.29 -25.53 -18.42
N PRO A 395 18.92 -26.52 -19.06
CA PRO A 395 18.81 -26.71 -20.51
C PRO A 395 17.41 -27.18 -20.92
N LEU A 396 16.91 -26.59 -22.01
CA LEU A 396 15.56 -26.85 -22.52
C LEU A 396 15.60 -27.10 -24.03
N ASP A 397 15.10 -28.25 -24.47
CA ASP A 397 15.15 -28.64 -25.88
C ASP A 397 14.02 -27.97 -26.65
N ARG A 398 14.39 -26.99 -27.48
CA ARG A 398 13.46 -26.27 -28.33
C ARG A 398 12.77 -27.18 -29.35
N LYS A 399 13.44 -28.19 -29.89
CA LYS A 399 12.87 -29.08 -30.91
C LYS A 399 11.75 -29.92 -30.33
N ILE A 400 11.98 -30.48 -29.14
CA ILE A 400 10.96 -31.25 -28.41
C ILE A 400 9.74 -30.38 -28.13
N LEU A 401 9.94 -29.10 -27.74
CA LEU A 401 8.83 -28.17 -27.56
C LEU A 401 8.09 -27.84 -28.86
N ASP A 402 8.81 -27.66 -29.97
CA ASP A 402 8.21 -27.41 -31.29
C ASP A 402 7.37 -28.61 -31.76
N GLU A 403 7.88 -29.84 -31.62
CA GLU A 403 7.14 -31.08 -31.93
C GLU A 403 5.86 -31.22 -31.10
N PHE A 404 5.92 -30.92 -29.80
CA PHE A 404 4.73 -30.90 -28.96
C PHE A 404 3.78 -29.77 -29.35
N GLY A 405 4.30 -28.60 -29.68
CA GLY A 405 3.53 -27.44 -30.14
C GLY A 405 2.71 -27.76 -31.38
N GLU A 406 3.30 -28.39 -32.38
CA GLU A 406 2.62 -28.80 -33.62
C GLU A 406 1.49 -29.80 -33.35
N ASN A 407 1.73 -30.81 -32.51
CA ASN A 407 0.72 -31.80 -32.13
C ASN A 407 -0.47 -31.15 -31.41
N TYR A 408 -0.21 -30.28 -30.43
CA TYR A 408 -1.28 -29.58 -29.71
C TYR A 408 -2.01 -28.56 -30.59
N GLN A 409 -1.32 -27.90 -31.52
CA GLN A 409 -1.94 -26.99 -32.48
C GLN A 409 -2.91 -27.73 -33.42
N ALA A 410 -2.55 -28.94 -33.87
CA ALA A 410 -3.46 -29.80 -34.64
C ALA A 410 -4.72 -30.14 -33.83
N LYS A 411 -4.55 -30.64 -32.59
CA LYS A 411 -5.68 -30.94 -31.69
C LYS A 411 -6.58 -29.73 -31.41
N ILE A 412 -5.98 -28.56 -31.18
CA ILE A 412 -6.73 -27.32 -30.97
C ILE A 412 -7.56 -26.98 -32.20
N THR A 413 -7.00 -27.17 -33.40
CA THR A 413 -7.69 -26.90 -34.66
C THR A 413 -8.88 -27.84 -34.84
N ASP A 414 -8.71 -29.13 -34.58
CA ASP A 414 -9.77 -30.13 -34.67
C ASP A 414 -10.91 -29.84 -33.69
N ILE A 415 -10.59 -29.62 -32.41
CA ILE A 415 -11.57 -29.28 -31.38
C ILE A 415 -12.28 -27.95 -31.71
N SER A 416 -11.55 -26.97 -32.24
CA SER A 416 -12.14 -25.69 -32.64
C SER A 416 -13.19 -25.87 -33.74
N ASN A 417 -12.90 -26.71 -34.74
CA ASN A 417 -13.83 -27.04 -35.81
C ASN A 417 -15.07 -27.76 -35.28
N GLU A 418 -14.88 -28.74 -34.38
CA GLU A 418 -16.00 -29.43 -33.72
C GLU A 418 -16.90 -28.45 -32.94
N ILE A 419 -16.30 -27.51 -32.20
CA ILE A 419 -17.07 -26.48 -31.47
C ILE A 419 -17.84 -25.59 -32.45
N PHE A 420 -17.20 -25.13 -33.54
CA PHE A 420 -17.85 -24.27 -34.52
C PHE A 420 -19.01 -24.96 -35.22
N GLU A 421 -18.91 -26.26 -35.49
CA GLU A 421 -20.00 -27.07 -36.04
C GLU A 421 -21.14 -27.24 -35.03
N MET A 422 -20.84 -27.50 -33.76
CA MET A 422 -21.86 -27.67 -32.70
C MET A 422 -22.69 -26.40 -32.47
N VAL A 423 -22.08 -25.22 -32.62
CA VAL A 423 -22.72 -23.93 -32.30
C VAL A 423 -23.12 -23.11 -33.53
N ASP A 424 -22.83 -23.63 -34.72
CA ASP A 424 -23.06 -22.98 -36.02
C ASP A 424 -22.58 -21.52 -36.04
N ALA A 425 -21.35 -21.27 -35.58
CA ALA A 425 -20.72 -19.95 -35.58
C ALA A 425 -19.20 -20.05 -35.47
N LYS A 426 -18.50 -19.17 -36.19
CA LYS A 426 -17.05 -18.97 -36.04
C LYS A 426 -16.79 -17.74 -35.17
N PHE A 427 -15.95 -17.90 -34.16
CA PHE A 427 -15.60 -16.84 -33.22
C PHE A 427 -14.25 -17.15 -32.55
N ASN A 428 -13.72 -16.20 -31.79
CA ASN A 428 -12.48 -16.41 -31.05
C ASN A 428 -12.75 -17.14 -29.72
N LEU A 429 -12.43 -18.44 -29.68
CA LEU A 429 -12.56 -19.29 -28.49
C LEU A 429 -11.68 -18.84 -27.31
N ALA A 430 -10.59 -18.12 -27.56
CA ALA A 430 -9.75 -17.56 -26.51
C ALA A 430 -10.36 -16.31 -25.86
N SER A 431 -11.38 -15.69 -26.46
CA SER A 431 -12.06 -14.50 -25.92
C SER A 431 -13.20 -14.90 -24.98
N PRO A 432 -13.08 -14.63 -23.65
CA PRO A 432 -14.13 -14.99 -22.70
C PRO A 432 -15.48 -14.35 -23.00
N LYS A 433 -15.45 -13.14 -23.59
CA LYS A 433 -16.65 -12.39 -23.98
C LYS A 433 -17.38 -13.07 -25.14
N GLN A 434 -16.67 -13.37 -26.23
CA GLN A 434 -17.29 -14.00 -27.41
C GLN A 434 -17.79 -15.41 -27.07
N LEU A 435 -17.02 -16.18 -26.30
CA LEU A 435 -17.44 -17.48 -25.81
C LEU A 435 -18.67 -17.38 -24.91
N GLY A 436 -18.70 -16.42 -23.98
CA GLY A 436 -19.85 -16.19 -23.10
C GLY A 436 -21.12 -15.83 -23.86
N ASP A 437 -21.01 -14.97 -24.89
CA ASP A 437 -22.15 -14.62 -25.74
C ASP A 437 -22.72 -15.84 -26.47
N ILE A 438 -21.87 -16.73 -27.00
CA ILE A 438 -22.32 -17.96 -27.67
C ILE A 438 -22.98 -18.92 -26.68
N LEU A 439 -22.33 -19.20 -25.54
CA LEU A 439 -22.83 -20.18 -24.58
C LEU A 439 -24.13 -19.74 -23.91
N PHE A 440 -24.23 -18.48 -23.49
CA PHE A 440 -25.33 -18.04 -22.63
C PHE A 440 -26.43 -17.30 -23.41
N ASN A 441 -26.09 -16.53 -24.45
CA ASN A 441 -27.11 -15.79 -25.22
C ASN A 441 -27.60 -16.58 -26.43
N LYS A 442 -26.71 -17.24 -27.19
CA LYS A 442 -27.10 -18.00 -28.39
C LYS A 442 -27.67 -19.37 -28.06
N LEU A 443 -26.97 -20.14 -27.22
CA LEU A 443 -27.39 -21.50 -26.83
C LEU A 443 -28.33 -21.51 -25.62
N GLY A 444 -28.41 -20.42 -24.86
CA GLY A 444 -29.32 -20.30 -23.72
C GLY A 444 -28.95 -21.15 -22.50
N LEU A 445 -27.67 -21.52 -22.35
CA LEU A 445 -27.19 -22.31 -21.22
C LEU A 445 -27.27 -21.52 -19.91
N SER A 446 -27.38 -22.24 -18.79
CA SER A 446 -27.45 -21.60 -17.48
C SER A 446 -26.14 -20.89 -17.14
N SER A 447 -26.23 -19.80 -16.38
CA SER A 447 -25.06 -18.97 -16.04
C SER A 447 -25.19 -18.29 -14.69
N ASN A 448 -24.05 -17.94 -14.11
CA ASN A 448 -24.02 -17.04 -12.97
C ASN A 448 -24.28 -15.58 -13.42
N ARG A 449 -24.61 -14.70 -12.46
CA ARG A 449 -24.84 -13.25 -12.71
C ARG A 449 -23.73 -12.52 -13.48
N LYS A 450 -22.52 -13.10 -13.57
CA LYS A 450 -21.35 -12.52 -14.23
C LYS A 450 -21.05 -13.13 -15.60
N LEU A 451 -21.85 -14.07 -16.11
CA LEU A 451 -21.60 -14.79 -17.36
C LEU A 451 -20.16 -15.33 -17.42
N SER A 452 -19.68 -15.88 -16.29
CA SER A 452 -18.30 -16.34 -16.18
C SER A 452 -18.11 -17.60 -16.99
N THR A 453 -17.12 -17.58 -17.87
CA THR A 453 -16.68 -18.78 -18.59
C THR A 453 -15.51 -19.48 -17.88
N ALA A 454 -15.21 -19.21 -16.59
CA ALA A 454 -14.10 -19.88 -15.89
C ALA A 454 -14.26 -21.42 -15.84
N VAL A 455 -13.16 -22.17 -15.67
CA VAL A 455 -13.19 -23.65 -15.69
C VAL A 455 -14.19 -24.20 -14.66
N ASP A 456 -14.21 -23.66 -13.44
CA ASP A 456 -15.12 -24.13 -12.40
C ASP A 456 -16.58 -23.80 -12.75
N SER A 457 -16.86 -22.61 -13.27
CA SER A 457 -18.19 -22.22 -13.75
C SER A 457 -18.69 -23.11 -14.90
N LEU A 458 -17.80 -23.49 -15.82
CA LEU A 458 -18.16 -24.36 -16.96
C LEU A 458 -18.41 -25.81 -16.50
N LYS A 459 -17.71 -26.30 -15.48
CA LYS A 459 -17.94 -27.65 -14.94
C LYS A 459 -19.32 -27.81 -14.31
N GLU A 460 -19.87 -26.75 -13.72
CA GLU A 460 -21.22 -26.77 -13.12
C GLU A 460 -22.33 -27.01 -14.15
N ILE A 461 -22.10 -26.61 -15.41
CA ILE A 461 -23.05 -26.71 -16.52
C ILE A 461 -22.64 -27.73 -17.57
N GLN A 462 -21.69 -28.60 -17.24
CA GLN A 462 -21.10 -29.54 -18.21
C GLN A 462 -22.13 -30.50 -18.80
N ASP A 463 -23.15 -30.88 -18.03
CA ASP A 463 -24.21 -31.79 -18.45
C ASP A 463 -25.28 -31.13 -19.33
N GLU A 464 -25.27 -29.79 -19.47
CA GLU A 464 -26.29 -29.07 -20.25
C GLU A 464 -26.06 -29.15 -21.76
N HIS A 465 -24.79 -29.21 -22.19
CA HIS A 465 -24.46 -29.28 -23.61
C HIS A 465 -23.07 -29.87 -23.88
N PRO A 466 -22.91 -30.81 -24.85
CA PRO A 466 -21.61 -31.42 -25.19
C PRO A 466 -20.49 -30.43 -25.54
N VAL A 467 -20.85 -29.25 -26.05
CA VAL A 467 -19.88 -28.17 -26.36
C VAL A 467 -19.04 -27.76 -25.15
N ILE A 468 -19.57 -27.87 -23.94
CA ILE A 468 -18.86 -27.46 -22.72
C ILE A 468 -17.64 -28.34 -22.49
N GLU A 469 -17.77 -29.66 -22.69
CA GLU A 469 -16.65 -30.59 -22.61
C GLU A 469 -15.56 -30.24 -23.63
N LYS A 470 -15.95 -29.95 -24.87
CA LYS A 470 -15.01 -29.53 -25.93
C LYS A 470 -14.35 -28.19 -25.64
N VAL A 471 -15.06 -27.23 -25.06
CA VAL A 471 -14.49 -25.94 -24.63
C VAL A 471 -13.47 -26.13 -23.51
N LEU A 472 -13.76 -27.01 -22.54
CA LEU A 472 -12.81 -27.35 -21.47
C LEU A 472 -11.55 -28.02 -22.05
N GLU A 473 -11.72 -28.94 -23.01
CA GLU A 473 -10.63 -29.60 -23.73
C GLU A 473 -9.78 -28.58 -24.53
N TYR A 474 -10.42 -27.69 -25.30
CA TYR A 474 -9.76 -26.60 -26.02
C TYR A 474 -8.91 -25.76 -25.07
N ARG A 475 -9.45 -25.34 -23.92
CA ARG A 475 -8.73 -24.50 -22.95
C ARG A 475 -7.54 -25.20 -22.33
N LYS A 476 -7.65 -26.50 -22.08
CA LYS A 476 -6.54 -27.32 -21.58
C LYS A 476 -5.37 -27.26 -22.56
N TYR A 477 -5.59 -27.61 -23.83
CA TYR A 477 -4.53 -27.62 -24.84
C TYR A 477 -4.05 -26.21 -25.21
N PHE A 478 -4.95 -25.23 -25.29
CA PHE A 478 -4.59 -23.84 -25.56
C PHE A 478 -3.69 -23.27 -24.46
N LYS A 479 -3.95 -23.58 -23.18
CA LYS A 479 -3.06 -23.20 -22.06
C LYS A 479 -1.70 -23.89 -22.16
N ILE A 480 -1.68 -25.18 -22.52
CA ILE A 480 -0.44 -25.94 -22.75
C ILE A 480 0.43 -25.23 -23.80
N LEU A 481 -0.16 -24.95 -24.97
CA LEU A 481 0.53 -24.33 -26.08
C LEU A 481 1.01 -22.91 -25.75
N THR A 482 0.13 -22.05 -25.22
CA THR A 482 0.46 -20.63 -25.00
C THR A 482 1.36 -20.41 -23.77
N THR A 483 1.06 -21.06 -22.65
CA THR A 483 1.76 -20.81 -21.38
C THR A 483 3.07 -21.59 -21.28
N TYR A 484 3.09 -22.84 -21.77
CA TYR A 484 4.24 -23.71 -21.56
C TYR A 484 5.08 -23.86 -22.82
N VAL A 485 4.49 -24.12 -23.99
CA VAL A 485 5.29 -24.27 -25.22
C VAL A 485 5.85 -22.92 -25.66
N GLU A 486 4.99 -22.00 -26.09
CA GLU A 486 5.41 -20.67 -26.56
C GLU A 486 5.98 -19.81 -25.43
N GLY A 487 5.36 -19.89 -24.25
CA GLY A 487 5.85 -19.20 -23.05
C GLY A 487 7.29 -19.57 -22.72
N LEU A 488 7.61 -20.87 -22.55
CA LEU A 488 8.99 -21.28 -22.21
C LEU A 488 9.97 -21.03 -23.36
N LYS A 489 9.55 -21.22 -24.63
CA LYS A 489 10.40 -20.95 -25.80
C LYS A 489 10.93 -19.52 -25.83
N ASN A 490 10.11 -18.55 -25.45
CA ASN A 490 10.50 -17.14 -25.40
C ASN A 490 11.53 -16.82 -24.29
N HIS A 491 11.71 -17.73 -23.33
CA HIS A 491 12.68 -17.60 -22.24
C HIS A 491 13.95 -18.42 -22.45
N ILE A 492 14.14 -19.08 -23.60
CA ILE A 492 15.37 -19.79 -23.92
C ILE A 492 16.45 -18.76 -24.32
N TYR A 493 17.52 -18.70 -23.54
CA TYR A 493 18.67 -17.83 -23.79
C TYR A 493 19.55 -18.40 -24.92
N PRO A 494 20.45 -17.60 -25.51
CA PRO A 494 21.36 -18.06 -26.58
C PRO A 494 22.23 -19.28 -26.19
N ASN A 495 22.42 -19.53 -24.90
CA ASN A 495 23.12 -20.70 -24.37
C ASN A 495 22.26 -21.99 -24.35
N GLY A 496 21.00 -21.94 -24.81
CA GLY A 496 20.07 -23.07 -24.84
C GLY A 496 19.43 -23.40 -23.48
N LYS A 497 19.55 -22.51 -22.50
CA LYS A 497 19.01 -22.69 -21.15
C LYS A 497 17.92 -21.68 -20.83
N ILE A 498 17.06 -22.05 -19.87
CA ILE A 498 16.18 -21.11 -19.17
C ILE A 498 16.78 -20.73 -17.82
N HIS A 499 16.54 -19.49 -17.39
CA HIS A 499 17.08 -18.94 -16.14
C HIS A 499 15.93 -18.38 -15.28
N PRO A 500 15.10 -19.25 -14.67
CA PRO A 500 13.93 -18.83 -13.90
C PRO A 500 14.34 -18.08 -12.63
N LYS A 501 13.70 -16.96 -12.33
CA LYS A 501 13.91 -16.19 -11.10
C LYS A 501 13.19 -16.87 -9.93
N PHE A 502 13.92 -17.21 -8.89
CA PHE A 502 13.38 -17.71 -7.62
C PHE A 502 13.20 -16.55 -6.64
N ASN A 503 11.96 -16.28 -6.24
CA ASN A 503 11.63 -15.18 -5.36
C ASN A 503 11.42 -15.71 -3.93
N GLN A 504 12.24 -15.23 -2.99
CA GLN A 504 12.09 -15.50 -1.55
C GLN A 504 11.04 -14.57 -0.92
N ALA A 505 11.12 -13.27 -1.23
CA ALA A 505 10.30 -12.22 -0.63
C ALA A 505 9.02 -11.93 -1.45
N LEU A 506 8.18 -12.93 -1.71
CA LEU A 506 6.91 -12.72 -2.45
C LEU A 506 5.70 -13.40 -1.81
N THR A 507 5.78 -14.71 -1.52
CA THR A 507 4.61 -15.43 -1.00
C THR A 507 4.43 -15.13 0.49
N THR A 508 3.21 -15.03 1.00
CA THR A 508 2.99 -14.83 2.45
C THR A 508 3.22 -16.11 3.28
N THR A 509 3.36 -17.24 2.60
CA THR A 509 3.54 -18.57 3.22
C THR A 509 4.99 -18.95 3.48
N GLY A 510 5.95 -18.14 3.05
CA GLY A 510 7.39 -18.46 3.10
C GLY A 510 7.86 -19.45 2.02
N ARG A 511 7.00 -19.86 1.09
CA ARG A 511 7.39 -20.70 -0.05
C ARG A 511 8.09 -19.86 -1.12
N LEU A 512 9.08 -20.45 -1.79
CA LEU A 512 9.65 -19.88 -3.00
C LEU A 512 8.60 -19.79 -4.10
N SER A 513 8.70 -18.75 -4.93
CA SER A 513 7.93 -18.64 -6.18
C SER A 513 8.84 -18.42 -7.38
N SER A 514 8.48 -18.99 -8.53
CA SER A 514 9.25 -18.83 -9.79
C SER A 514 8.61 -17.81 -10.74
N SER A 515 9.41 -16.98 -11.39
CA SER A 515 9.00 -16.05 -12.45
C SER A 515 10.03 -15.99 -13.59
N ASP A 516 9.61 -15.52 -14.77
CA ASP A 516 10.45 -15.30 -15.96
C ASP A 516 11.37 -16.48 -16.38
N PRO A 517 10.87 -17.72 -16.55
CA PRO A 517 9.47 -18.15 -16.52
C PRO A 517 9.04 -18.79 -15.18
N ASN A 518 7.73 -18.94 -14.97
CA ASN A 518 7.22 -19.70 -13.82
C ASN A 518 7.24 -21.22 -14.12
N ILE A 519 8.23 -21.92 -13.56
CA ILE A 519 8.40 -23.37 -13.74
C ILE A 519 7.64 -24.22 -12.70
N GLN A 520 7.06 -23.61 -11.67
CA GLN A 520 6.36 -24.35 -10.60
C GLN A 520 4.96 -24.81 -11.01
N ASN A 521 4.37 -24.19 -12.02
CA ASN A 521 3.03 -24.54 -12.50
C ASN A 521 3.02 -25.76 -13.45
N ILE A 522 4.19 -26.33 -13.79
CA ILE A 522 4.28 -27.49 -14.68
C ILE A 522 3.79 -28.74 -13.94
N SER A 523 2.62 -29.22 -14.32
CA SER A 523 1.96 -30.39 -13.72
C SER A 523 2.85 -31.64 -13.73
N VAL A 524 2.74 -32.45 -12.67
CA VAL A 524 3.39 -33.76 -12.54
C VAL A 524 2.45 -34.93 -12.82
N ARG A 525 1.13 -34.70 -12.76
CA ARG A 525 0.12 -35.77 -12.72
C ARG A 525 -0.41 -36.13 -14.09
N ASP A 526 -0.56 -35.15 -14.96
CA ASP A 526 -1.11 -35.34 -16.28
C ASP A 526 -0.03 -35.77 -17.29
N GLU A 527 -0.46 -36.38 -18.39
CA GLU A 527 0.45 -36.84 -19.44
C GLU A 527 1.11 -35.66 -20.16
N GLU A 528 0.41 -34.54 -20.26
CA GLU A 528 0.87 -33.35 -20.96
C GLU A 528 1.96 -32.59 -20.19
N GLY A 529 1.81 -32.44 -18.87
CA GLY A 529 2.86 -31.89 -18.01
C GLY A 529 4.10 -32.77 -17.99
N ARG A 530 3.91 -34.10 -18.01
CA ARG A 530 5.00 -35.07 -18.20
C ARG A 530 5.67 -34.91 -19.56
N ALA A 531 4.92 -34.62 -20.62
CA ALA A 531 5.48 -34.36 -21.94
C ALA A 531 6.33 -33.08 -21.95
N ILE A 532 5.85 -31.98 -21.38
CA ILE A 532 6.63 -30.73 -21.25
C ILE A 532 7.93 -30.97 -20.46
N ARG A 533 7.87 -31.77 -19.38
CA ARG A 533 9.06 -32.13 -18.58
C ARG A 533 10.11 -32.91 -19.36
N LYS A 534 9.75 -33.62 -20.44
CA LYS A 534 10.74 -34.29 -21.32
C LYS A 534 11.59 -33.31 -22.11
N ALA A 535 11.15 -32.06 -22.28
CA ALA A 535 11.96 -31.03 -22.91
C ALA A 535 13.11 -30.56 -22.00
N PHE A 536 13.02 -30.80 -20.69
CA PHE A 536 14.09 -30.50 -19.75
C PHE A 536 15.13 -31.61 -19.82
N TYR A 537 16.36 -31.27 -20.20
CA TYR A 537 17.39 -32.26 -20.50
C TYR A 537 18.79 -31.75 -20.16
N TYR A 538 19.77 -32.67 -20.11
CA TYR A 538 21.18 -32.34 -20.20
C TYR A 538 21.76 -33.02 -21.46
N PRO A 539 22.40 -32.25 -22.38
CA PRO A 539 22.95 -32.83 -23.61
C PRO A 539 24.10 -33.81 -23.36
N ASP A 540 24.83 -33.61 -22.26
CA ASP A 540 25.99 -34.41 -21.90
C ASP A 540 25.57 -35.64 -21.11
N HIS A 541 25.84 -36.82 -21.68
CA HIS A 541 25.52 -38.14 -21.11
C HIS A 541 26.28 -38.45 -19.79
N GLN A 542 27.19 -37.57 -19.35
CA GLN A 542 27.81 -37.67 -18.03
C GLN A 542 26.91 -37.15 -16.90
N TYR A 543 25.83 -36.42 -17.22
CA TYR A 543 24.90 -35.88 -16.24
C TYR A 543 23.55 -36.61 -16.30
N GLU A 544 23.03 -36.93 -15.12
CA GLU A 544 21.67 -37.45 -14.94
C GLU A 544 20.86 -36.50 -14.06
N ILE A 545 19.55 -36.39 -14.31
CA ILE A 545 18.64 -35.60 -13.49
C ILE A 545 18.12 -36.49 -12.35
N LEU A 546 18.42 -36.12 -11.12
CA LEU A 546 17.91 -36.78 -9.92
C LEU A 546 16.85 -35.90 -9.25
N SER A 547 15.66 -36.45 -9.03
CA SER A 547 14.55 -35.76 -8.36
C SER A 547 14.27 -36.43 -7.02
N PHE A 548 14.19 -35.61 -5.96
CA PHE A 548 13.76 -36.03 -4.63
C PHE A 548 12.47 -35.28 -4.29
N ASP A 549 11.41 -36.02 -3.93
CA ASP A 549 10.09 -35.50 -3.58
C ASP A 549 9.68 -35.76 -2.13
#